data_AF-A0A7S4N7M2-F1
#
_entry.id   AF-A0A7S4N7M2-F1
#
_cell.length_a   1.000
_cell.length_b   1.000
_cell.length_c   1.000
_cell.angle_alpha   90.00
_cell.angle_beta   90.00
_cell.angle_gamma   90.00
#
_symmetry.space_group_name_H-M   'P 1'
#
loop_
_entity.id
_entity.type
_entity.pdbx_description
1 polymer ?
#
loop_
_entity_poly.entity_id
_entity_poly.type
_entity_poly.pdbx_seq_one_letter_code
_entity_poly.pdbx_strand_id
1 'polypeptide(L)'
;AAKVAGHELKGLISYFNLGVDGVGLPLMALVDFRGFRVIAMSLLPVGPKTLIYGTADGGKTVLAQNPKFNVLMKKAGKRLNLSPHICGRNKTSLKRLWSAADVEGHMGYDGQFYLLDFSRTLPPTRPDPKKRLPHLYEMFRSEFVEQYSQSLCSDAYSGFIVRDPSQFEHNKQSDEASRHLEEDIIPLFAKEFSGLVLSSSTDVRITEEMHTKGINMRYLGLLFKHVMEIRMCPFAGYLLLLEGIFRVLKRTLRKWFRDSVKVLQIPLEIPYQSLVVKILNSFFSSNPISQEFWQNTILAGLEDHFRFSITETDIGHIAFALSEEKAKADKAAQADGAADDSKKIKKKKSTKSFTKDQISTGTSFEVQSPAGGGGG
;
A
#
# COMPACT_ATOMS: atom_id res chain seq x y z
N ALA A 1 10.69 -8.39 -10.03
CA ALA A 1 11.30 -8.51 -8.69
C ALA A 1 10.54 -7.70 -7.63
N ALA A 2 10.79 -6.39 -7.45
CA ALA A 2 10.21 -5.65 -6.30
C ALA A 2 8.66 -5.61 -6.22
N LYS A 3 7.97 -5.53 -7.36
CA LYS A 3 6.49 -5.63 -7.40
C LYS A 3 6.00 -7.02 -6.99
N VAL A 4 6.63 -8.07 -7.52
CA VAL A 4 6.33 -9.48 -7.22
C VAL A 4 6.52 -9.76 -5.73
N ALA A 5 7.64 -9.30 -5.14
CA ALA A 5 7.90 -9.38 -3.71
C ALA A 5 6.79 -8.74 -2.85
N GLY A 6 6.27 -7.59 -3.29
CA GLY A 6 5.14 -6.95 -2.60
C GLY A 6 3.84 -7.75 -2.71
N HIS A 7 3.62 -8.45 -3.82
CA HIS A 7 2.44 -9.29 -4.01
C HIS A 7 2.56 -10.62 -3.28
N GLU A 8 3.77 -11.16 -3.18
CA GLU A 8 4.08 -12.37 -2.39
C GLU A 8 3.64 -12.19 -0.93
N LEU A 9 4.08 -11.10 -0.28
CA LEU A 9 3.68 -10.81 1.10
C LEU A 9 2.17 -10.54 1.22
N LYS A 10 1.56 -9.85 0.25
CA LYS A 10 0.12 -9.58 0.28
C LYS A 10 -0.71 -10.85 0.16
N GLY A 11 -0.38 -11.73 -0.78
CA GLY A 11 -1.07 -13.01 -0.93
C GLY A 11 -0.88 -13.91 0.28
N LEU A 12 0.33 -13.94 0.86
CA LEU A 12 0.59 -14.61 2.13
C LEU A 12 -0.32 -14.07 3.25
N ILE A 13 -0.39 -12.75 3.42
CA ILE A 13 -1.26 -12.10 4.41
C ILE A 13 -2.73 -12.47 4.16
N SER A 14 -3.17 -12.50 2.89
CA SER A 14 -4.54 -12.92 2.55
C SER A 14 -4.84 -14.33 3.05
N TYR A 15 -3.95 -15.30 2.86
CA TYR A 15 -4.14 -16.66 3.40
C TYR A 15 -3.99 -16.73 4.92
N PHE A 16 -3.05 -15.98 5.50
CA PHE A 16 -2.83 -15.92 6.94
C PHE A 16 -4.08 -15.42 7.68
N ASN A 17 -4.69 -14.34 7.18
CA ASN A 17 -5.89 -13.76 7.76
C ASN A 17 -7.11 -14.68 7.70
N LEU A 18 -7.10 -15.71 6.84
CA LEU A 18 -8.13 -16.73 6.87
C LEU A 18 -8.02 -17.59 8.13
N GLY A 19 -6.83 -17.85 8.66
CA GLY A 19 -6.66 -18.82 9.75
C GLY A 19 -7.18 -20.20 9.36
N VAL A 20 -6.74 -20.72 8.20
CA VAL A 20 -7.10 -22.08 7.78
C VAL A 20 -6.24 -23.08 8.56
N ASP A 21 -6.85 -23.74 9.55
CA ASP A 21 -6.16 -24.76 10.35
C ASP A 21 -5.58 -25.88 9.48
N GLY A 22 -4.38 -26.33 9.83
CA GLY A 22 -3.71 -27.45 9.16
C GLY A 22 -2.93 -27.08 7.91
N VAL A 23 -2.77 -25.79 7.57
CA VAL A 23 -1.86 -25.30 6.53
C VAL A 23 -0.83 -24.36 7.13
N GLY A 24 0.43 -24.75 7.12
CA GLY A 24 1.57 -23.91 7.49
C GLY A 24 1.88 -22.88 6.43
N LEU A 25 2.25 -21.69 6.87
CA LEU A 25 2.67 -20.57 6.02
C LEU A 25 4.07 -20.12 6.46
N PRO A 26 4.94 -19.68 5.53
CA PRO A 26 6.24 -19.14 5.92
C PRO A 26 6.07 -17.80 6.64
N LEU A 27 6.96 -17.54 7.59
CA LEU A 27 7.16 -16.17 8.08
C LEU A 27 7.87 -15.38 6.98
N MET A 28 7.41 -14.16 6.70
CA MET A 28 7.94 -13.34 5.61
C MET A 28 8.12 -11.90 6.02
N ALA A 29 9.24 -11.31 5.61
CA ALA A 29 9.53 -9.88 5.77
C ALA A 29 10.05 -9.28 4.46
N LEU A 30 9.69 -8.03 4.20
CA LEU A 30 10.24 -7.24 3.10
C LEU A 30 11.22 -6.20 3.65
N VAL A 31 12.46 -6.26 3.21
CA VAL A 31 13.51 -5.31 3.58
C VAL A 31 13.80 -4.41 2.38
N ASP A 32 13.43 -3.13 2.49
CA ASP A 32 13.77 -2.10 1.51
C ASP A 32 15.09 -1.43 1.91
N PHE A 33 16.14 -1.59 1.09
CA PHE A 33 17.45 -0.98 1.36
C PHE A 33 18.08 -0.45 0.06
N ARG A 34 18.47 0.83 0.07
CA ARG A 34 19.12 1.53 -1.08
C ARG A 34 18.41 1.29 -2.41
N GLY A 35 17.07 1.31 -2.38
CA GLY A 35 16.24 1.12 -3.57
C GLY A 35 16.06 -0.34 -4.02
N PHE A 36 16.72 -1.30 -3.37
CA PHE A 36 16.46 -2.73 -3.52
C PHE A 36 15.41 -3.19 -2.51
N ARG A 37 14.74 -4.29 -2.86
CA ARG A 37 13.81 -4.99 -1.99
C ARG A 37 14.26 -6.44 -1.89
N VAL A 38 14.51 -6.89 -0.66
CA VAL A 38 14.82 -8.27 -0.33
C VAL A 38 13.58 -8.89 0.33
N ILE A 39 13.24 -10.11 -0.07
CA ILE A 39 12.27 -10.94 0.64
C ILE A 39 13.08 -11.85 1.55
N ALA A 40 12.80 -11.81 2.85
CA ALA A 40 13.27 -12.80 3.80
C ALA A 40 12.10 -13.73 4.11
N MET A 41 12.29 -15.05 3.96
CA MET A 41 11.28 -16.08 4.26
C MET A 41 11.89 -17.14 5.17
N SER A 42 11.09 -17.66 6.10
CA SER A 42 11.49 -18.83 6.90
C SER A 42 11.66 -20.06 6.03
N LEU A 43 12.66 -20.88 6.33
CA LEU A 43 12.79 -22.19 5.73
C LEU A 43 11.65 -23.10 6.20
N LEU A 44 11.01 -23.78 5.25
CA LEU A 44 10.00 -24.80 5.50
C LEU A 44 10.59 -26.18 5.17
N PRO A 45 10.12 -27.28 5.79
CA PRO A 45 10.61 -28.63 5.53
C PRO A 45 10.03 -29.19 4.22
N VAL A 46 10.17 -28.43 3.13
CA VAL A 46 9.65 -28.76 1.79
C VAL A 46 10.81 -28.87 0.80
N GLY A 47 10.58 -29.59 -0.29
CA GLY A 47 11.53 -29.73 -1.40
C GLY A 47 10.85 -30.03 -2.73
N PRO A 48 11.61 -30.19 -3.82
CA PRO A 48 11.04 -30.29 -5.17
C PRO A 48 10.04 -31.45 -5.38
N LYS A 49 10.11 -32.51 -4.56
CA LYS A 49 9.22 -33.69 -4.63
C LYS A 49 8.02 -33.61 -3.69
N THR A 50 7.90 -32.55 -2.90
CA THR A 50 6.84 -32.40 -1.90
C THR A 50 5.58 -31.71 -2.43
N LEU A 51 5.65 -31.17 -3.67
CA LEU A 51 4.52 -30.50 -4.33
C LEU A 51 3.37 -31.48 -4.55
N ILE A 52 2.19 -31.13 -4.05
CA ILE A 52 0.96 -31.93 -4.15
C ILE A 52 -0.20 -31.16 -4.81
N TYR A 53 -0.07 -29.85 -4.94
CA TYR A 53 -1.10 -28.94 -5.44
C TYR A 53 -0.46 -27.74 -6.16
N GLY A 54 -1.01 -27.30 -7.29
CA GLY A 54 -0.46 -26.19 -8.08
C GLY A 54 0.55 -26.64 -9.13
N THR A 55 1.45 -25.76 -9.55
CA THR A 55 2.47 -26.04 -10.58
C THR A 55 3.78 -25.29 -10.32
N ALA A 56 4.90 -26.00 -10.50
CA ALA A 56 6.26 -25.46 -10.42
C ALA A 56 6.92 -25.23 -11.80
N ASP A 57 6.22 -25.52 -12.90
CA ASP A 57 6.77 -25.55 -14.25
C ASP A 57 5.98 -24.71 -15.27
N GLY A 58 5.23 -23.72 -14.76
CA GLY A 58 4.41 -22.82 -15.57
C GLY A 58 3.23 -23.53 -16.24
N GLY A 59 2.63 -24.50 -15.54
CA GLY A 59 1.40 -25.18 -15.93
C GLY A 59 1.61 -26.32 -16.93
N LYS A 60 2.85 -26.79 -17.15
CA LYS A 60 3.07 -28.02 -17.92
C LYS A 60 2.55 -29.22 -17.13
N THR A 61 2.79 -29.22 -15.81
CA THR A 61 2.33 -30.20 -14.84
C THR A 61 1.56 -29.49 -13.73
N VAL A 62 0.25 -29.73 -13.64
CA VAL A 62 -0.58 -29.22 -12.55
C VAL A 62 -0.99 -30.38 -11.65
N LEU A 63 -0.80 -30.19 -10.35
CA LEU A 63 -1.09 -31.18 -9.32
C LEU A 63 -2.31 -30.76 -8.50
N ALA A 64 -3.04 -31.77 -8.02
CA ALA A 64 -4.14 -31.65 -7.05
C ALA A 64 -4.36 -33.03 -6.41
N GLN A 65 -3.28 -33.68 -5.98
CA GLN A 65 -3.25 -35.11 -5.69
C GLN A 65 -3.83 -35.46 -4.32
N ASN A 66 -3.77 -34.55 -3.35
CA ASN A 66 -4.16 -34.81 -1.97
C ASN A 66 -5.60 -34.33 -1.69
N PRO A 67 -6.57 -35.21 -1.42
CA PRO A 67 -7.96 -34.82 -1.19
C PRO A 67 -8.14 -33.93 0.05
N LYS A 68 -7.39 -34.17 1.14
CA LYS A 68 -7.47 -33.37 2.36
C LYS A 68 -7.02 -31.94 2.09
N PHE A 69 -5.88 -31.78 1.40
CA PHE A 69 -5.38 -30.46 1.03
C PHE A 69 -6.31 -29.72 0.06
N ASN A 70 -6.90 -30.43 -0.93
CA ASN A 70 -7.88 -29.85 -1.85
C ASN A 70 -9.12 -29.29 -1.12
N VAL A 71 -9.56 -29.93 -0.03
CA VAL A 71 -10.67 -29.41 0.80
C VAL A 71 -10.27 -28.11 1.50
N LEU A 72 -9.04 -28.04 2.04
CA LEU A 72 -8.50 -26.83 2.67
C LEU A 72 -8.39 -25.67 1.65
N MET A 73 -7.85 -25.93 0.46
CA MET A 73 -7.75 -24.94 -0.61
C MET A 73 -9.12 -24.49 -1.12
N LYS A 74 -10.10 -25.40 -1.22
CA LYS A 74 -11.48 -25.03 -1.54
C LYS A 74 -12.10 -24.13 -0.47
N LYS A 75 -11.86 -24.41 0.81
CA LYS A 75 -12.30 -23.55 1.92
C LYS A 75 -11.65 -22.16 1.83
N ALA A 76 -10.35 -22.12 1.55
CA ALA A 76 -9.60 -20.87 1.43
C ALA A 76 -10.08 -20.04 0.23
N GLY A 77 -10.16 -20.64 -0.96
CA GLY A 77 -10.60 -19.99 -2.18
C GLY A 77 -12.01 -19.39 -2.06
N LYS A 78 -12.95 -20.13 -1.46
CA LYS A 78 -14.30 -19.59 -1.18
C LYS A 78 -14.28 -18.36 -0.28
N ARG A 79 -13.44 -18.33 0.76
CA ARG A 79 -13.37 -17.21 1.71
C ARG A 79 -12.67 -15.99 1.12
N LEU A 80 -11.72 -16.20 0.22
CA LEU A 80 -11.10 -15.14 -0.58
C LEU A 80 -11.96 -14.72 -1.78
N ASN A 81 -13.16 -15.28 -1.93
CA ASN A 81 -14.05 -15.04 -3.06
C ASN A 81 -13.40 -15.32 -4.44
N LEU A 82 -12.64 -16.42 -4.53
CA LEU A 82 -11.97 -16.88 -5.75
C LEU A 82 -12.80 -17.93 -6.48
N SER A 83 -12.90 -17.81 -7.80
CA SER A 83 -13.60 -18.78 -8.64
C SER A 83 -12.69 -19.97 -9.01
N PRO A 84 -13.20 -21.21 -8.91
CA PRO A 84 -12.43 -22.37 -9.31
C PRO A 84 -12.34 -22.48 -10.83
N HIS A 85 -11.17 -22.85 -11.33
CA HIS A 85 -10.88 -22.91 -12.76
C HIS A 85 -9.96 -24.09 -13.08
N ILE A 86 -9.99 -24.53 -14.33
CA ILE A 86 -9.17 -25.60 -14.89
C ILE A 86 -7.84 -25.01 -15.33
N CYS A 87 -6.78 -25.47 -14.67
CA CYS A 87 -5.41 -25.08 -14.94
C CYS A 87 -4.69 -26.16 -15.74
N GLY A 88 -3.86 -25.74 -16.70
CA GLY A 88 -2.87 -26.59 -17.36
C GLY A 88 -2.75 -26.34 -18.86
N ARG A 89 -1.54 -26.51 -19.38
CA ARG A 89 -1.21 -26.32 -20.80
C ARG A 89 -1.40 -27.58 -21.63
N ASN A 90 -1.31 -28.75 -21.00
CA ASN A 90 -1.43 -30.06 -21.64
C ASN A 90 -2.74 -30.73 -21.25
N LYS A 91 -3.39 -31.45 -22.17
CA LYS A 91 -4.67 -32.14 -21.89
C LYS A 91 -4.57 -33.15 -20.75
N THR A 92 -3.40 -33.77 -20.57
CA THR A 92 -3.14 -34.79 -19.55
C THR A 92 -2.87 -34.21 -18.15
N SER A 93 -2.56 -32.91 -18.05
CA SER A 93 -2.23 -32.25 -16.78
C SER A 93 -3.30 -31.31 -16.28
N LEU A 94 -4.50 -31.32 -16.88
CA LEU A 94 -5.61 -30.46 -16.47
C LEU A 94 -6.10 -30.80 -15.07
N LYS A 95 -6.10 -29.81 -14.19
CA LYS A 95 -6.67 -29.91 -12.83
C LYS A 95 -7.52 -28.69 -12.52
N ARG A 96 -8.64 -28.92 -11.83
CA ARG A 96 -9.45 -27.85 -11.27
C ARG A 96 -8.84 -27.40 -9.95
N LEU A 97 -8.46 -26.13 -9.86
CA LEU A 97 -7.89 -25.51 -8.66
C LEU A 97 -8.86 -24.46 -8.08
N TRP A 98 -8.67 -24.13 -6.80
CA TRP A 98 -9.42 -23.10 -6.05
C TRP A 98 -8.54 -21.89 -5.68
N SER A 99 -7.41 -21.77 -6.35
CA SER A 99 -6.39 -20.72 -6.20
C SER A 99 -5.76 -20.48 -7.57
N ALA A 100 -4.87 -19.50 -7.69
CA ALA A 100 -3.99 -19.42 -8.86
C ALA A 100 -3.16 -20.71 -9.00
N ALA A 101 -2.81 -21.06 -10.24
CA ALA A 101 -2.04 -22.25 -10.55
C ALA A 101 -0.65 -22.25 -9.91
N ASP A 102 0.02 -21.09 -9.88
CA ASP A 102 1.37 -20.95 -9.31
C ASP A 102 1.36 -20.91 -7.77
N VAL A 103 0.19 -20.95 -7.11
CA VAL A 103 0.18 -21.13 -5.65
C VAL A 103 0.47 -22.60 -5.36
N GLU A 104 1.62 -22.85 -4.73
CA GLU A 104 2.16 -24.18 -4.52
C GLU A 104 1.78 -24.74 -3.16
N GLY A 105 1.13 -25.92 -3.16
CA GLY A 105 0.83 -26.67 -1.95
C GLY A 105 1.76 -27.86 -1.78
N HIS A 106 2.34 -28.01 -0.59
CA HIS A 106 3.32 -29.03 -0.28
C HIS A 106 2.89 -29.91 0.90
N MET A 107 3.25 -31.19 0.85
CA MET A 107 3.32 -32.05 2.03
C MET A 107 4.78 -32.11 2.47
N GLY A 108 5.11 -31.43 3.57
CA GLY A 108 6.45 -31.37 4.12
C GLY A 108 6.97 -32.74 4.54
N TYR A 109 8.30 -32.83 4.69
CA TYR A 109 8.97 -34.05 5.18
C TYR A 109 8.57 -34.43 6.60
N ASP A 110 7.97 -33.50 7.35
CA ASP A 110 7.41 -33.67 8.68
C ASP A 110 5.92 -34.09 8.68
N GLY A 111 5.34 -34.31 7.49
CA GLY A 111 3.94 -34.74 7.33
C GLY A 111 2.92 -33.59 7.39
N GLN A 112 3.36 -32.35 7.58
CA GLN A 112 2.49 -31.17 7.65
C GLN A 112 2.27 -30.55 6.27
N PHE A 113 1.17 -29.82 6.10
CA PHE A 113 0.92 -29.11 4.84
C PHE A 113 1.50 -27.70 4.87
N TYR A 114 2.02 -27.25 3.74
CA TYR A 114 2.54 -25.90 3.55
C TYR A 114 2.03 -25.27 2.26
N LEU A 115 1.88 -23.95 2.27
CA LEU A 115 1.51 -23.16 1.11
C LEU A 115 2.61 -22.15 0.78
N LEU A 116 2.90 -21.96 -0.50
CA LEU A 116 3.96 -21.11 -1.05
C LEU A 116 3.52 -20.42 -2.35
N ASP A 117 4.37 -19.52 -2.85
CA ASP A 117 4.22 -18.83 -4.14
C ASP A 117 2.93 -18.03 -4.29
N PHE A 118 2.79 -17.04 -3.41
CA PHE A 118 1.58 -16.25 -3.21
C PHE A 118 1.40 -15.11 -4.21
N SER A 119 2.40 -14.81 -5.04
CA SER A 119 2.46 -13.59 -5.86
C SER A 119 1.26 -13.36 -6.78
N ARG A 120 0.49 -14.40 -7.16
CA ARG A 120 -0.70 -14.27 -8.01
C ARG A 120 -2.00 -14.69 -7.33
N THR A 121 -2.02 -14.69 -5.99
CA THR A 121 -3.18 -15.11 -5.17
C THR A 121 -4.44 -14.34 -5.55
N LEU A 122 -4.34 -13.01 -5.68
CA LEU A 122 -5.49 -12.15 -5.95
C LEU A 122 -5.73 -12.01 -7.47
N PRO A 123 -7.00 -11.95 -7.91
CA PRO A 123 -7.35 -11.78 -9.32
C PRO A 123 -6.78 -10.52 -9.97
N PRO A 124 -6.37 -10.59 -11.25
CA PRO A 124 -5.93 -9.41 -11.99
C PRO A 124 -7.11 -8.50 -12.37
N THR A 125 -6.84 -7.20 -12.37
CA THR A 125 -7.70 -6.20 -13.02
C THR A 125 -7.59 -6.32 -14.54
N ARG A 126 -8.51 -5.68 -15.25
CA ARG A 126 -8.51 -5.54 -16.71
C ARG A 126 -7.11 -5.09 -17.19
N PRO A 127 -6.43 -5.90 -18.03
CA PRO A 127 -5.14 -5.57 -18.60
C PRO A 127 -5.17 -4.29 -19.44
N ASP A 128 -4.22 -3.40 -19.19
CA ASP A 128 -3.88 -2.34 -20.14
C ASP A 128 -3.05 -2.95 -21.29
N PRO A 129 -3.54 -2.90 -22.55
CA PRO A 129 -2.84 -3.50 -23.68
C PRO A 129 -1.49 -2.84 -23.98
N LYS A 130 -1.24 -1.62 -23.49
CA LYS A 130 0.04 -0.93 -23.63
C LYS A 130 1.12 -1.50 -22.69
N LYS A 131 0.72 -2.25 -21.67
CA LYS A 131 1.63 -2.79 -20.66
C LYS A 131 1.98 -4.24 -20.97
N ARG A 132 3.24 -4.61 -20.70
CA ARG A 132 3.68 -6.00 -20.81
C ARG A 132 3.19 -6.81 -19.61
N LEU A 133 2.41 -7.87 -19.88
CA LEU A 133 1.93 -8.86 -18.90
C LEU A 133 1.36 -8.25 -17.59
N PRO A 134 0.41 -7.29 -17.67
CA PRO A 134 -0.11 -6.60 -16.48
C PRO A 134 -0.83 -7.54 -15.52
N HIS A 135 -1.41 -8.65 -16.00
CA HIS A 135 -2.05 -9.67 -15.15
C HIS A 135 -1.11 -10.29 -14.10
N LEU A 136 0.22 -10.15 -14.26
CA LEU A 136 1.20 -10.63 -13.28
C LEU A 136 1.46 -9.66 -12.12
N TYR A 137 1.01 -8.41 -12.21
CA TYR A 137 1.30 -7.40 -11.18
C TYR A 137 0.21 -6.36 -10.95
N GLU A 138 -0.87 -6.38 -11.72
CA GLU A 138 -2.00 -5.47 -11.61
C GLU A 138 -3.21 -6.23 -11.03
N MET A 139 -3.09 -6.65 -9.77
CA MET A 139 -4.15 -7.39 -9.06
C MET A 139 -5.11 -6.48 -8.33
N PHE A 140 -6.37 -6.91 -8.20
CA PHE A 140 -7.30 -6.35 -7.24
C PHE A 140 -6.75 -6.46 -5.82
N ARG A 141 -7.27 -5.63 -4.92
CA ARG A 141 -6.99 -5.78 -3.50
C ARG A 141 -7.94 -6.78 -2.86
N SER A 142 -7.51 -7.46 -1.79
CA SER A 142 -8.35 -8.43 -1.08
C SER A 142 -9.62 -7.79 -0.53
N GLU A 143 -9.54 -6.55 -0.03
CA GLU A 143 -10.70 -5.84 0.51
C GLU A 143 -11.81 -5.65 -0.53
N PHE A 144 -11.45 -5.41 -1.80
CA PHE A 144 -12.42 -5.37 -2.90
C PHE A 144 -12.93 -6.77 -3.26
N VAL A 145 -12.02 -7.73 -3.44
CA VAL A 145 -12.38 -9.08 -3.91
C VAL A 145 -13.32 -9.77 -2.93
N GLU A 146 -13.07 -9.67 -1.63
CA GLU A 146 -13.90 -10.29 -0.59
C GLU A 146 -15.32 -9.72 -0.51
N GLN A 147 -15.51 -8.45 -0.88
CA GLN A 147 -16.82 -7.78 -0.86
C GLN A 147 -17.56 -7.85 -2.20
N TYR A 148 -16.86 -8.19 -3.28
CA TYR A 148 -17.44 -8.21 -4.62
C TYR A 148 -18.49 -9.34 -4.73
N SER A 149 -19.61 -9.05 -5.40
CA SER A 149 -20.78 -9.95 -5.43
C SER A 149 -20.52 -11.29 -6.14
N GLN A 150 -19.52 -11.35 -7.01
CA GLN A 150 -19.16 -12.54 -7.77
C GLN A 150 -17.74 -12.98 -7.45
N SER A 151 -17.49 -14.29 -7.44
CA SER A 151 -16.14 -14.81 -7.27
C SER A 151 -15.29 -14.60 -8.52
N LEU A 152 -14.01 -14.24 -8.35
CA LEU A 152 -13.11 -13.87 -9.45
C LEU A 152 -11.97 -14.87 -9.65
N CYS A 153 -11.53 -15.05 -10.90
CA CYS A 153 -10.48 -16.02 -11.24
C CYS A 153 -9.08 -15.43 -11.04
N SER A 154 -8.26 -16.04 -10.19
CA SER A 154 -6.87 -15.60 -9.96
C SER A 154 -5.96 -15.72 -11.20
N ASP A 155 -6.31 -16.60 -12.14
CA ASP A 155 -5.56 -16.84 -13.37
C ASP A 155 -6.19 -16.18 -14.61
N ALA A 156 -7.13 -15.24 -14.45
CA ALA A 156 -7.68 -14.48 -15.57
C ALA A 156 -6.56 -13.85 -16.43
N TYR A 157 -6.73 -13.88 -17.74
CA TYR A 157 -5.76 -13.47 -18.79
C TYR A 157 -4.42 -14.21 -18.80
N SER A 158 -4.22 -15.19 -17.93
CA SER A 158 -2.99 -15.98 -17.91
C SER A 158 -3.03 -17.15 -18.90
N GLY A 159 -1.85 -17.70 -19.20
CA GLY A 159 -1.73 -18.92 -19.99
C GLY A 159 -2.17 -20.20 -19.25
N PHE A 160 -2.46 -20.14 -17.95
CA PHE A 160 -2.83 -21.31 -17.15
C PHE A 160 -4.23 -21.82 -17.47
N ILE A 161 -5.14 -20.93 -17.88
CA ILE A 161 -6.54 -21.24 -18.18
C ILE A 161 -6.83 -21.41 -19.68
N VAL A 162 -5.79 -21.58 -20.52
CA VAL A 162 -5.94 -21.69 -21.99
C VAL A 162 -6.79 -22.89 -22.44
N ARG A 163 -6.99 -23.88 -21.57
CA ARG A 163 -7.83 -25.06 -21.82
C ARG A 163 -9.09 -25.08 -20.97
N ASP A 164 -9.35 -24.03 -20.18
CA ASP A 164 -10.60 -23.92 -19.45
C ASP A 164 -11.74 -23.52 -20.41
N PRO A 165 -12.84 -24.28 -20.49
CA PRO A 165 -14.01 -23.89 -21.28
C PRO A 165 -14.60 -22.52 -20.90
N SER A 166 -14.41 -22.10 -19.65
CA SER A 166 -14.88 -20.83 -19.09
C SER A 166 -13.82 -19.71 -19.15
N GLN A 167 -12.72 -19.89 -19.89
CA GLN A 167 -11.65 -18.88 -20.00
C GLN A 167 -12.18 -17.47 -20.35
N PHE A 168 -13.06 -17.39 -21.34
CA PHE A 168 -13.64 -16.12 -21.77
C PHE A 168 -14.46 -15.47 -20.66
N GLU A 169 -15.26 -16.26 -19.94
CA GLU A 169 -16.10 -15.78 -18.85
C GLU A 169 -15.25 -15.29 -17.67
N HIS A 170 -14.17 -15.99 -17.32
CA HIS A 170 -13.24 -15.54 -16.29
C HIS A 170 -12.63 -14.17 -16.60
N ASN A 171 -12.25 -13.93 -17.86
CA ASN A 171 -11.72 -12.63 -18.28
C ASN A 171 -12.81 -11.55 -18.25
N LYS A 172 -14.01 -11.87 -18.74
CA LYS A 172 -15.15 -10.95 -18.73
C LYS A 172 -15.53 -10.52 -17.30
N GLN A 173 -15.53 -11.45 -16.35
CA GLN A 173 -15.79 -11.15 -14.94
C GLN A 173 -14.74 -10.19 -14.35
N SER A 174 -13.45 -10.38 -14.68
CA SER A 174 -12.40 -9.43 -14.31
C SER A 174 -12.58 -8.05 -14.96
N ASP A 175 -13.05 -7.98 -16.21
CA ASP A 175 -13.38 -6.72 -16.88
C ASP A 175 -14.54 -6.00 -16.17
N GLU A 176 -15.61 -6.72 -15.84
CA GLU A 176 -16.78 -6.19 -15.13
C GLU A 176 -16.42 -5.69 -13.74
N ALA A 177 -15.64 -6.47 -12.97
CA ALA A 177 -15.17 -6.06 -11.66
C ALA A 177 -14.26 -4.83 -11.72
N SER A 178 -13.44 -4.71 -12.77
CA SER A 178 -12.58 -3.54 -12.96
C SER A 178 -13.41 -2.29 -13.26
N ARG A 179 -14.44 -2.45 -14.11
CA ARG A 179 -15.39 -1.38 -14.40
C ARG A 179 -16.14 -0.95 -13.14
N HIS A 180 -16.66 -1.88 -12.35
CA HIS A 180 -17.35 -1.58 -11.10
C HIS A 180 -16.45 -0.80 -10.12
N LEU A 181 -15.18 -1.20 -9.99
CA LEU A 181 -14.22 -0.45 -9.17
C LEU A 181 -14.00 0.98 -9.70
N GLU A 182 -13.81 1.12 -11.02
CA GLU A 182 -13.46 2.40 -11.66
C GLU A 182 -14.64 3.37 -11.83
N GLU A 183 -15.82 2.87 -12.14
CA GLU A 183 -17.01 3.67 -12.50
C GLU A 183 -18.01 3.83 -11.34
N ASP A 184 -18.01 2.92 -10.35
CA ASP A 184 -18.94 2.99 -9.21
C ASP A 184 -18.23 3.30 -7.89
N ILE A 185 -17.23 2.48 -7.50
CA ILE A 185 -16.60 2.58 -6.18
C ILE A 185 -15.72 3.81 -6.05
N ILE A 186 -14.83 4.06 -7.01
CA ILE A 186 -13.90 5.20 -6.94
C ILE A 186 -14.64 6.55 -6.94
N PRO A 187 -15.65 6.79 -7.80
CA PRO A 187 -16.43 8.04 -7.76
C PRO A 187 -17.21 8.22 -6.44
N LEU A 188 -17.81 7.14 -5.91
CA LEU A 188 -18.47 7.19 -4.60
C LEU A 188 -17.47 7.56 -3.50
N PHE A 189 -16.30 6.90 -3.49
CA PHE A 189 -15.24 7.19 -2.54
C PHE A 189 -14.68 8.61 -2.69
N ALA A 190 -14.62 9.18 -3.90
CA ALA A 190 -14.19 10.57 -4.10
C ALA A 190 -15.07 11.56 -3.33
N LYS A 191 -16.38 11.32 -3.29
CA LYS A 191 -17.33 12.13 -2.51
C LYS A 191 -17.12 11.93 -1.00
N GLU A 192 -17.00 10.67 -0.56
CA GLU A 192 -16.74 10.34 0.85
C GLU A 192 -15.43 10.96 1.36
N PHE A 193 -14.35 10.79 0.59
CA PHE A 193 -13.02 11.33 0.89
C PHE A 193 -13.04 12.86 0.96
N SER A 194 -13.73 13.53 0.03
CA SER A 194 -13.90 14.99 0.06
C SER A 194 -14.61 15.45 1.34
N GLY A 195 -15.64 14.72 1.79
CA GLY A 195 -16.32 15.00 3.05
C GLY A 195 -15.44 14.72 4.28
N LEU A 196 -14.63 13.65 4.25
CA LEU A 196 -13.69 13.32 5.31
C LEU A 196 -12.65 14.43 5.48
N VAL A 197 -12.02 14.88 4.39
CA VAL A 197 -11.04 15.98 4.43
C VAL A 197 -11.68 17.29 4.89
N LEU A 198 -12.93 17.56 4.47
CA LEU A 198 -13.65 18.77 4.91
C LEU A 198 -13.92 18.77 6.42
N SER A 199 -14.16 17.60 7.01
CA SER A 199 -14.44 17.43 8.44
C SER A 199 -13.20 17.27 9.32
N SER A 200 -12.11 16.74 8.76
CA SER A 200 -10.85 16.45 9.45
C SER A 200 -9.70 17.15 8.72
N SER A 201 -9.27 18.30 9.26
CA SER A 201 -8.47 19.27 8.51
C SER A 201 -7.07 18.78 8.06
N THR A 202 -6.45 17.78 8.71
CA THR A 202 -5.02 17.49 8.44
C THR A 202 -4.53 16.04 8.56
N ASP A 203 -5.21 15.12 9.25
CA ASP A 203 -4.68 13.77 9.49
C ASP A 203 -5.47 12.67 8.76
N VAL A 204 -5.65 12.84 7.46
CA VAL A 204 -6.28 11.82 6.62
C VAL A 204 -5.21 10.86 6.11
N ARG A 205 -5.29 9.61 6.57
CA ARG A 205 -4.43 8.51 6.15
C ARG A 205 -4.87 7.95 4.80
N ILE A 206 -4.54 8.69 3.72
CA ILE A 206 -4.99 8.43 2.33
C ILE A 206 -4.80 6.97 1.91
N THR A 207 -3.64 6.39 2.25
CA THR A 207 -3.30 5.02 1.85
C THR A 207 -4.26 4.01 2.48
N GLU A 208 -4.50 4.15 3.78
CA GLU A 208 -5.38 3.32 4.58
C GLU A 208 -6.85 3.47 4.14
N GLU A 209 -7.31 4.70 3.91
CA GLU A 209 -8.67 4.97 3.44
C GLU A 209 -8.94 4.33 2.06
N MET A 210 -8.03 4.53 1.10
CA MET A 210 -8.15 3.90 -0.22
C MET A 210 -8.14 2.37 -0.11
N HIS A 211 -7.23 1.80 0.69
CA HIS A 211 -7.13 0.35 0.85
C HIS A 211 -8.36 -0.28 1.51
N THR A 212 -8.96 0.40 2.50
CA THR A 212 -10.18 -0.06 3.18
C THR A 212 -11.36 -0.18 2.20
N LYS A 213 -11.39 0.66 1.17
CA LYS A 213 -12.36 0.60 0.07
C LYS A 213 -11.94 -0.34 -1.08
N GLY A 214 -10.84 -1.08 -0.90
CA GLY A 214 -10.29 -1.98 -1.92
C GLY A 214 -9.64 -1.26 -3.11
N ILE A 215 -9.40 0.04 -3.01
CA ILE A 215 -8.79 0.86 -4.07
C ILE A 215 -7.27 0.80 -3.96
N ASN A 216 -6.60 0.37 -5.03
CA ASN A 216 -5.15 0.37 -5.09
C ASN A 216 -4.61 1.78 -5.37
N MET A 217 -3.50 2.18 -4.73
CA MET A 217 -2.85 3.48 -4.93
C MET A 217 -2.50 3.82 -6.40
N ARG A 218 -2.46 2.85 -7.33
CA ARG A 218 -2.33 3.15 -8.77
C ARG A 218 -3.49 3.97 -9.33
N TYR A 219 -4.64 4.01 -8.65
CA TYR A 219 -5.83 4.75 -9.03
C TYR A 219 -5.85 6.18 -8.45
N LEU A 220 -4.74 6.65 -7.87
CA LEU A 220 -4.67 7.96 -7.24
C LEU A 220 -5.04 9.10 -8.20
N GLY A 221 -4.61 9.05 -9.46
CA GLY A 221 -4.97 10.06 -10.46
C GLY A 221 -6.44 10.00 -10.89
N LEU A 222 -7.05 8.81 -10.92
CA LEU A 222 -8.49 8.67 -11.19
C LEU A 222 -9.33 9.22 -10.04
N LEU A 223 -8.93 8.93 -8.80
CA LEU A 223 -9.56 9.50 -7.62
C LEU A 223 -9.42 11.03 -7.60
N PHE A 224 -8.22 11.56 -7.90
CA PHE A 224 -7.97 12.99 -8.02
C PHE A 224 -8.91 13.62 -9.05
N LYS A 225 -9.05 13.04 -10.24
CA LYS A 225 -9.97 13.51 -11.28
C LYS A 225 -11.39 13.68 -10.74
N HIS A 226 -11.95 12.65 -10.10
CA HIS A 226 -13.31 12.73 -9.56
C HIS A 226 -13.45 13.74 -8.42
N VAL A 227 -12.45 13.85 -7.52
CA VAL A 227 -12.46 14.87 -6.47
C VAL A 227 -12.49 16.29 -7.06
N MET A 228 -11.69 16.54 -8.10
CA MET A 228 -11.66 17.83 -8.79
C MET A 228 -12.92 18.12 -9.61
N GLU A 229 -13.57 17.10 -10.17
CA GLU A 229 -14.87 17.23 -10.85
C GLU A 229 -16.01 17.54 -9.87
N ILE A 230 -16.02 16.91 -8.69
CA ILE A 230 -17.04 17.10 -7.65
C ILE A 230 -16.98 18.52 -7.06
N ARG A 231 -15.77 19.12 -6.97
CA ARG A 231 -15.51 20.48 -6.46
C ARG A 231 -15.99 20.77 -5.03
N MET A 232 -16.34 19.73 -4.26
CA MET A 232 -16.78 19.89 -2.86
C MET A 232 -15.64 20.33 -1.95
N CYS A 233 -14.43 19.80 -2.15
CA CYS A 233 -13.25 20.14 -1.35
C CYS A 233 -11.99 20.06 -2.22
N PRO A 234 -11.60 21.15 -2.91
CA PRO A 234 -10.39 21.15 -3.74
C PRO A 234 -9.10 20.88 -2.95
N PHE A 235 -9.10 21.16 -1.64
CA PHE A 235 -7.99 20.80 -0.76
C PHE A 235 -7.77 19.28 -0.67
N ALA A 236 -8.82 18.46 -0.80
CA ALA A 236 -8.68 17.01 -0.91
C ALA A 236 -7.87 16.63 -2.17
N GLY A 237 -8.11 17.32 -3.29
CA GLY A 237 -7.33 17.16 -4.51
C GLY A 237 -5.86 17.52 -4.32
N TYR A 238 -5.57 18.59 -3.58
CA TYR A 238 -4.20 18.94 -3.19
C TYR A 238 -3.49 17.82 -2.42
N LEU A 239 -4.15 17.23 -1.42
CA LEU A 239 -3.57 16.13 -0.63
C LEU A 239 -3.26 14.90 -1.50
N LEU A 240 -4.15 14.55 -2.44
CA LEU A 240 -3.95 13.45 -3.38
C LEU A 240 -2.78 13.73 -4.34
N LEU A 241 -2.69 14.96 -4.86
CA LEU A 241 -1.60 15.38 -5.72
C LEU A 241 -0.26 15.33 -4.97
N LEU A 242 -0.22 15.83 -3.75
CA LEU A 242 0.96 15.82 -2.89
C LEU A 242 1.44 14.38 -2.61
N GLU A 243 0.51 13.48 -2.27
CA GLU A 243 0.80 12.05 -2.09
C GLU A 243 1.36 11.41 -3.37
N GLY A 244 0.82 11.78 -4.55
CA GLY A 244 1.34 11.36 -5.84
C GLY A 244 2.77 11.82 -6.07
N ILE A 245 3.05 13.11 -5.86
CA ILE A 245 4.38 13.72 -6.05
C ILE A 245 5.41 13.04 -5.15
N PHE A 246 5.11 12.83 -3.86
CA PHE A 246 6.02 12.16 -2.94
C PHE A 246 6.32 10.71 -3.36
N ARG A 247 5.34 10.00 -3.91
CA ARG A 247 5.55 8.64 -4.43
C ARG A 247 6.44 8.62 -5.67
N VAL A 248 6.29 9.60 -6.56
CA VAL A 248 7.18 9.77 -7.73
C VAL A 248 8.60 10.08 -7.26
N LEU A 249 8.78 11.06 -6.37
CA LEU A 249 10.07 11.40 -5.79
C LEU A 249 10.77 10.19 -5.15
N LYS A 250 10.06 9.46 -4.29
CA LYS A 250 10.57 8.25 -3.62
C LYS A 250 10.98 7.19 -4.64
N ARG A 251 10.22 7.03 -5.73
CA ARG A 251 10.55 6.08 -6.80
C ARG A 251 11.80 6.49 -7.56
N THR A 252 11.93 7.77 -7.90
CA THR A 252 13.10 8.33 -8.57
C THR A 252 14.35 8.18 -7.72
N LEU A 253 14.28 8.55 -6.43
CA LEU A 253 15.40 8.38 -5.49
C LEU A 253 15.83 6.91 -5.37
N ARG A 254 14.87 5.99 -5.24
CA ARG A 254 15.15 4.55 -5.22
C ARG A 254 15.79 4.06 -6.51
N LYS A 255 15.45 4.63 -7.67
CA LYS A 255 16.12 4.32 -8.94
C LYS A 255 17.57 4.78 -8.91
N TRP A 256 17.82 6.03 -8.53
CA TRP A 256 19.17 6.58 -8.42
C TRP A 256 20.04 5.78 -7.45
N PHE A 257 19.50 5.36 -6.29
CA PHE A 257 20.22 4.49 -5.37
C PHE A 257 20.61 3.16 -5.99
N ARG A 258 19.71 2.50 -6.74
CA ARG A 258 20.04 1.24 -7.42
C ARG A 258 21.12 1.42 -8.48
N ASP A 259 21.03 2.51 -9.25
CA ASP A 259 22.00 2.79 -10.30
C ASP A 259 23.38 3.10 -9.70
N SER A 260 23.43 3.83 -8.59
CA SER A 260 24.68 4.07 -7.84
C SER A 260 25.27 2.81 -7.22
N VAL A 261 24.46 1.89 -6.67
CA VAL A 261 24.98 0.59 -6.17
C VAL A 261 25.68 -0.18 -7.29
N LYS A 262 25.11 -0.20 -8.50
CA LYS A 262 25.70 -0.92 -9.64
C LYS A 262 27.06 -0.35 -10.07
N VAL A 263 27.20 0.96 -9.99
CA VAL A 263 28.43 1.67 -10.40
C VAL A 263 29.50 1.59 -9.31
N LEU A 264 29.13 1.91 -8.07
CA LEU A 264 30.09 2.06 -6.98
C LEU A 264 30.56 0.70 -6.43
N GLN A 265 29.67 -0.30 -6.38
CA GLN A 265 29.92 -1.64 -5.81
C GLN A 265 30.49 -1.66 -4.38
N ILE A 266 30.50 -0.52 -3.69
CA ILE A 266 31.02 -0.35 -2.33
C ILE A 266 29.91 0.14 -1.39
N PRO A 267 29.92 -0.30 -0.12
CA PRO A 267 28.85 0.00 0.82
C PRO A 267 28.92 1.41 1.46
N LEU A 268 29.64 2.39 0.89
CA LEU A 268 29.77 3.73 1.47
C LEU A 268 28.44 4.50 1.55
N GLU A 269 28.22 5.28 2.60
CA GLU A 269 26.97 6.03 2.79
C GLU A 269 26.94 7.38 2.04
N ILE A 270 28.09 8.07 2.01
CA ILE A 270 28.25 9.43 1.48
C ILE A 270 27.65 9.61 0.08
N PRO A 271 27.87 8.71 -0.91
CA PRO A 271 27.32 8.88 -2.25
C PRO A 271 25.79 8.90 -2.27
N TYR A 272 25.13 8.18 -1.37
CA TYR A 272 23.67 8.14 -1.26
C TYR A 272 23.12 9.41 -0.63
N GLN A 273 23.81 9.97 0.37
CA GLN A 273 23.45 11.27 0.95
C GLN A 273 23.53 12.38 -0.10
N SER A 274 24.58 12.39 -0.93
CA SER A 274 24.70 13.34 -2.05
C SER A 274 23.55 13.22 -3.06
N LEU A 275 23.03 12.01 -3.31
CA LEU A 275 21.85 11.82 -4.16
C LEU A 275 20.56 12.36 -3.52
N VAL A 276 20.42 12.25 -2.20
CA VAL A 276 19.30 12.85 -1.46
C VAL A 276 19.36 14.37 -1.58
N VAL A 277 20.52 14.97 -1.36
CA VAL A 277 20.70 16.42 -1.53
C VAL A 277 20.39 16.83 -2.98
N LYS A 278 20.86 16.04 -3.97
CA LYS A 278 20.56 16.30 -5.38
C LYS A 278 19.07 16.30 -5.67
N ILE A 279 18.31 15.30 -5.21
CA ILE A 279 16.87 15.25 -5.51
C ILE A 279 16.10 16.38 -4.82
N LEU A 280 16.49 16.74 -3.58
CA LEU A 280 15.86 17.85 -2.86
C LEU A 280 16.15 19.19 -3.56
N ASN A 281 17.39 19.42 -3.97
CA ASN A 281 17.75 20.62 -4.72
C ASN A 281 17.04 20.67 -6.07
N SER A 282 16.96 19.55 -6.81
CA SER A 282 16.19 19.47 -8.06
C SER A 282 14.69 19.72 -7.87
N PHE A 283 14.13 19.41 -6.69
CA PHE A 283 12.71 19.59 -6.43
C PHE A 283 12.35 21.00 -5.93
N PHE A 284 13.15 21.57 -5.01
CA PHE A 284 12.84 22.83 -4.34
C PHE A 284 13.50 24.07 -4.96
N SER A 285 14.49 23.93 -5.84
CA SER A 285 15.16 25.09 -6.44
C SER A 285 14.31 25.77 -7.51
N SER A 286 14.60 27.05 -7.79
CA SER A 286 13.95 27.84 -8.84
C SER A 286 14.92 28.11 -10.01
N ASN A 287 15.46 27.04 -10.61
CA ASN A 287 16.40 27.11 -11.74
C ASN A 287 15.90 26.26 -12.93
N PRO A 288 16.47 26.41 -14.14
CA PRO A 288 16.04 25.65 -15.31
C PRO A 288 16.12 24.12 -15.13
N ILE A 289 17.11 23.64 -14.36
CA ILE A 289 17.28 22.21 -14.05
C ILE A 289 16.10 21.68 -13.22
N SER A 290 15.61 22.47 -12.26
CA SER A 290 14.43 22.15 -11.48
C SER A 290 13.17 22.10 -12.35
N GLN A 291 13.01 23.06 -13.27
CA GLN A 291 11.87 23.05 -14.22
C GLN A 291 11.88 21.79 -15.09
N GLU A 292 13.04 21.42 -15.64
CA GLU A 292 13.21 20.18 -16.40
C GLU A 292 12.90 18.95 -15.54
N PHE A 293 13.36 18.91 -14.29
CA PHE A 293 13.06 17.83 -13.35
C PHE A 293 11.56 17.70 -13.09
N TRP A 294 10.86 18.81 -12.85
CA TRP A 294 9.41 18.81 -12.67
C TRP A 294 8.66 18.28 -13.89
N GLN A 295 9.01 18.75 -15.09
CA GLN A 295 8.39 18.31 -16.34
C GLN A 295 8.68 16.82 -16.64
N ASN A 296 9.95 16.46 -16.72
CA ASN A 296 10.38 15.16 -17.22
C ASN A 296 10.35 14.05 -16.17
N THR A 297 10.30 14.37 -14.88
CA THR A 297 10.29 13.39 -13.80
C THR A 297 8.98 13.41 -13.02
N ILE A 298 8.57 14.56 -12.50
CA ILE A 298 7.40 14.63 -11.60
C ILE A 298 6.10 14.48 -12.38
N LEU A 299 5.85 15.35 -13.36
CA LEU A 299 4.61 15.32 -14.15
C LEU A 299 4.50 14.03 -14.97
N ALA A 300 5.55 13.67 -15.70
CA ALA A 300 5.60 12.39 -16.42
C ALA A 300 5.38 11.19 -15.49
N GLY A 301 5.98 11.19 -14.30
CA GLY A 301 5.81 10.10 -13.33
C GLY A 301 4.40 10.02 -12.74
N LEU A 302 3.73 11.15 -12.54
CA LEU A 302 2.33 11.20 -12.08
C LEU A 302 1.39 10.62 -13.14
N GLU A 303 1.61 10.95 -14.41
CA GLU A 303 0.85 10.38 -15.53
C GLU A 303 1.13 8.88 -15.69
N ASP A 304 2.39 8.48 -15.84
CA ASP A 304 2.79 7.10 -16.14
C ASP A 304 2.44 6.09 -15.05
N HIS A 305 2.50 6.50 -13.78
CA HIS A 305 2.37 5.57 -12.66
C HIS A 305 1.02 5.62 -11.96
N PHE A 306 0.32 6.76 -12.07
CA PHE A 306 -0.90 7.02 -11.31
C PHE A 306 -2.03 7.59 -12.16
N ARG A 307 -1.82 7.81 -13.47
CA ARG A 307 -2.82 8.32 -14.43
C ARG A 307 -3.38 9.68 -14.03
N PHE A 308 -2.56 10.56 -13.48
CA PHE A 308 -2.98 11.94 -13.25
C PHE A 308 -3.21 12.67 -14.57
N SER A 309 -4.27 13.47 -14.59
CA SER A 309 -4.52 14.48 -15.60
C SER A 309 -4.84 15.76 -14.85
N ILE A 310 -3.92 16.73 -14.89
CA ILE A 310 -4.01 17.98 -14.13
C ILE A 310 -4.24 19.10 -15.12
N THR A 311 -5.31 19.86 -14.94
CA THR A 311 -5.65 21.03 -15.76
C THR A 311 -5.27 22.33 -15.06
N GLU A 312 -5.15 23.43 -15.83
CA GLU A 312 -4.94 24.76 -15.24
C GLU A 312 -6.06 25.15 -14.28
N THR A 313 -7.30 24.76 -14.59
CA THR A 313 -8.47 24.94 -13.73
C THR A 313 -8.30 24.22 -12.39
N ASP A 314 -7.77 22.99 -12.40
CA ASP A 314 -7.52 22.23 -11.18
C ASP A 314 -6.50 22.94 -10.30
N ILE A 315 -5.43 23.46 -10.90
CA ILE A 315 -4.39 24.23 -10.20
C ILE A 315 -4.99 25.50 -9.58
N GLY A 316 -5.84 26.23 -10.31
CA GLY A 316 -6.53 27.41 -9.81
C GLY A 316 -7.41 27.12 -8.59
N HIS A 317 -8.20 26.05 -8.64
CA HIS A 317 -9.04 25.63 -7.51
C HIS A 317 -8.23 25.18 -6.30
N ILE A 318 -7.13 24.45 -6.52
CA ILE A 318 -6.22 24.04 -5.46
C ILE A 318 -5.55 25.26 -4.81
N ALA A 319 -5.06 26.20 -5.61
CA ALA A 319 -4.41 27.42 -5.12
C ALA A 319 -5.35 28.26 -4.25
N PHE A 320 -6.60 28.40 -4.68
CA PHE A 320 -7.64 29.06 -3.90
C PHE A 320 -7.88 28.35 -2.56
N ALA A 321 -8.13 27.04 -2.57
CA ALA A 321 -8.38 26.28 -1.34
C ALA A 321 -7.19 26.32 -0.36
N LEU A 322 -5.95 26.29 -0.87
CA LEU A 322 -4.75 26.45 -0.04
C LEU A 322 -4.70 27.81 0.65
N SER A 323 -5.09 28.88 -0.05
CA SER A 323 -5.16 30.22 0.54
C SER A 323 -6.20 30.31 1.66
N GLU A 324 -7.34 29.63 1.52
CA GLU A 324 -8.37 29.57 2.55
C GLU A 324 -7.91 28.78 3.77
N GLU A 325 -7.29 27.62 3.56
CA GLU A 325 -6.75 26.80 4.65
C GLU A 325 -5.62 27.52 5.40
N LYS A 326 -4.74 28.23 4.68
CA LYS A 326 -3.72 29.08 5.32
C LYS A 326 -4.36 30.17 6.17
N ALA A 327 -5.38 30.86 5.67
CA ALA A 327 -6.10 31.88 6.43
C ALA A 327 -6.81 31.32 7.68
N LYS A 328 -7.34 30.08 7.62
CA LYS A 328 -7.90 29.38 8.78
C LYS A 328 -6.83 29.05 9.81
N ALA A 329 -5.68 28.52 9.37
CA ALA A 329 -4.56 28.19 10.24
C ALA A 329 -3.99 29.45 10.94
N ASP A 330 -3.83 30.54 10.20
CA ASP A 330 -3.33 31.82 10.75
C ASP A 330 -4.30 32.39 11.80
N LYS A 331 -5.62 32.29 11.58
CA LYS A 331 -6.65 32.68 12.56
C LYS A 331 -6.65 31.79 13.81
N ALA A 332 -6.47 30.48 13.65
CA ALA A 332 -6.37 29.55 14.77
C ALA A 332 -5.12 29.85 15.63
N ALA A 333 -3.96 30.07 14.99
CA ALA A 333 -2.73 30.43 15.67
C ALA A 333 -2.83 31.77 16.42
N GLN A 334 -3.53 32.77 15.85
CA GLN A 334 -3.82 34.04 16.53
C GLN A 334 -4.78 33.88 17.71
N ALA A 335 -5.78 33.00 17.61
CA ALA A 335 -6.70 32.71 18.71
C ALA A 335 -6.03 31.98 19.88
N ASP A 336 -5.12 31.03 19.60
CA ASP A 336 -4.33 30.33 20.61
C ASP A 336 -3.31 31.26 21.29
N GLY A 337 -2.68 32.15 20.54
CA GLY A 337 -1.80 33.20 21.09
C GLY A 337 -2.54 34.19 21.99
N ALA A 338 -3.75 34.61 21.60
CA ALA A 338 -4.59 35.49 22.42
C ALA A 338 -5.10 34.79 23.69
N ALA A 339 -5.36 33.48 23.66
CA ALA A 339 -5.75 32.71 24.83
C ALA A 339 -4.62 32.53 25.86
N ASP A 340 -3.37 32.44 25.41
CA ASP A 340 -2.19 32.37 26.28
C ASP A 340 -1.86 33.74 26.92
N ASP A 341 -2.01 34.83 26.17
CA ASP A 341 -1.88 36.19 26.71
C ASP A 341 -3.01 36.55 27.69
N SER A 342 -4.23 36.06 27.44
CA SER A 342 -5.37 36.18 28.38
C SER A 342 -5.12 35.47 29.70
N LYS A 343 -4.44 34.31 29.68
CA LYS A 343 -4.02 33.57 30.89
C LYS A 343 -2.89 34.27 31.64
N LYS A 344 -1.93 34.89 30.94
CA LYS A 344 -0.89 35.74 31.56
C LYS A 344 -1.47 37.02 32.19
N ILE A 345 -2.46 37.65 31.57
CA ILE A 345 -3.13 38.84 32.12
C ILE A 345 -3.99 38.50 33.35
N LYS A 346 -4.66 37.34 33.39
CA LYS A 346 -5.38 36.88 34.58
C LYS A 346 -4.45 36.51 35.75
N LYS A 347 -3.28 35.90 35.50
CA LYS A 347 -2.26 35.65 36.54
C LYS A 347 -1.63 36.93 37.12
N LYS A 348 -1.51 38.00 36.32
CA LYS A 348 -1.07 39.33 36.81
C LYS A 348 -2.15 40.09 37.60
N LYS A 349 -3.45 39.79 37.39
CA LYS A 349 -4.54 40.39 38.18
C LYS A 349 -4.82 39.68 39.49
N SER A 350 -4.45 38.39 39.66
CA SER A 350 -4.63 37.67 40.94
C SER A 350 -3.47 37.83 41.94
N THR A 351 -2.44 38.61 41.62
CA THR A 351 -1.25 38.81 42.49
C THR A 351 -1.17 40.20 43.14
N LYS A 352 -2.25 40.99 43.10
CA LYS A 352 -2.38 42.26 43.83
C LYS A 352 -3.50 42.22 44.87
N SER A 353 -3.40 41.34 45.87
CA SER A 353 -4.06 41.50 47.18
C SER A 353 -3.64 40.39 48.13
N PHE A 354 -2.44 40.45 48.70
CA PHE A 354 -2.20 39.87 50.03
C PHE A 354 -1.04 40.64 50.65
N THR A 355 -1.40 41.57 51.51
CA THR A 355 -0.55 42.30 52.43
C THR A 355 0.14 41.35 53.39
N LYS A 356 1.41 41.69 53.69
CA LYS A 356 2.19 41.21 54.83
C LYS A 356 1.31 41.16 56.07
N ASP A 357 1.27 40.00 56.73
CA ASP A 357 1.68 39.89 58.13
C ASP A 357 1.76 38.41 58.57
N GLN A 358 2.72 38.19 59.46
CA GLN A 358 2.97 37.03 60.33
C GLN A 358 4.15 36.10 59.99
N ILE A 359 4.95 35.99 61.05
CA ILE A 359 6.29 35.46 61.24
C ILE A 359 6.20 34.07 61.89
N SER A 360 7.22 33.24 61.60
CA SER A 360 7.75 32.09 62.35
C SER A 360 6.87 30.86 62.60
N THR A 361 7.35 29.71 62.13
CA THR A 361 7.99 28.59 62.87
C THR A 361 7.99 27.40 61.90
N GLY A 362 9.12 26.88 61.41
CA GLY A 362 10.03 26.02 62.14
C GLY A 362 9.57 24.56 62.05
N THR A 363 10.11 23.78 61.10
CA THR A 363 10.50 22.36 61.28
C THR A 363 11.13 21.80 59.99
N SER A 364 12.31 21.21 60.18
CA SER A 364 13.15 20.40 59.31
C SER A 364 12.50 19.09 58.86
N PHE A 365 12.82 18.57 57.66
CA PHE A 365 12.96 17.12 57.43
C PHE A 365 13.89 16.81 56.24
N GLU A 366 14.67 15.76 56.45
CA GLU A 366 15.82 15.26 55.71
C GLU A 366 15.52 14.60 54.36
N VAL A 367 16.56 14.61 53.53
CA VAL A 367 16.72 13.94 52.25
C VAL A 367 17.15 12.48 52.49
N GLN A 368 16.48 11.52 51.84
CA GLN A 368 17.02 10.17 51.64
C GLN A 368 17.07 9.81 50.16
N SER A 369 18.27 9.45 49.69
CA SER A 369 18.56 8.84 48.40
C SER A 369 18.42 7.31 48.48
N PRO A 370 18.00 6.60 47.42
CA PRO A 370 18.01 5.14 47.40
C PRO A 370 19.37 4.59 46.96
N ALA A 371 19.79 3.57 47.70
CA ALA A 371 21.03 2.82 47.54
C ALA A 371 21.03 1.92 46.30
N GLY A 372 22.17 1.89 45.60
CA GLY A 372 22.55 0.81 44.70
C GLY A 372 23.09 -0.37 45.49
N GLY A 373 22.56 -1.56 45.21
CA GLY A 373 23.09 -2.83 45.69
C GLY A 373 23.49 -3.70 44.50
N GLY A 374 24.79 -4.02 44.42
CA GLY A 374 25.34 -5.05 43.55
C GLY A 374 26.28 -5.95 44.35
N GLY A 375 26.37 -7.21 43.94
CA GLY A 375 27.43 -8.15 44.32
C GLY A 375 26.92 -9.45 44.94
N GLY A 376 27.16 -10.56 44.22
CA GLY A 376 26.92 -11.94 44.65
C GLY A 376 26.99 -12.88 43.47
#